data_AF-A0AB38IC29-F1
#
_entry.id   AF-A0AB38IC29-F1
#
_cell.length_a   1.000
_cell.length_b   1.000
_cell.length_c   1.000
_cell.angle_alpha   90.00
_cell.angle_beta   90.00
_cell.angle_gamma   90.00
#
_symmetry.space_group_name_H-M   'P 1'
#
loop_
_entity.id
_entity.type
_entity.pdbx_description
1 polymer ?
#
loop_
_entity_poly.entity_id
_entity_poly.type
_entity_poly.pdbx_seq_one_letter_code
_entity_poly.pdbx_strand_id
1 'polypeptide(L)'
;MERVFVDANILYSRTIRDWLFALSTSKIQMFDLFSSEDVFAEVVYHYRRSNPKRSGDEVNGLVNQIRELVHVVDHYDCERAQADYMGADPNDLHLHAAAVDNDCSVLLTNDRKLYASLDESQLDGLPYSVCTADDFFCDLAESSAVLLDQAVTCELQYWSKKCPDGVPDFADRLTRAECPRFAYLVKRALMRKSGLSPVDISKQFPLGEEYSSTTREYDIDALASISDDFYPGV
;
A
#
# COMPACT_ATOMS: atom_id res chain seq x y z
N MET A 1 0.77 16.52 5.27
CA MET A 1 1.19 15.23 4.70
C MET A 1 0.65 14.17 5.62
N GLU A 2 -0.01 13.16 5.08
CA GLU A 2 -0.64 12.12 5.88
C GLU A 2 0.43 11.22 6.52
N ARG A 3 0.28 10.86 7.79
CA ARG A 3 1.22 9.96 8.48
C ARG A 3 0.58 8.58 8.60
N VAL A 4 1.23 7.59 8.00
CA VAL A 4 0.68 6.24 7.86
C VAL A 4 1.57 5.26 8.62
N PHE A 5 1.08 4.70 9.72
CA PHE A 5 1.78 3.64 10.43
C PHE A 5 1.56 2.29 9.74
N VAL A 6 2.63 1.59 9.40
CA VAL A 6 2.61 0.38 8.57
C VAL A 6 2.88 -0.86 9.41
N ASP A 7 1.92 -1.77 9.39
CA ASP A 7 1.95 -3.05 10.08
C ASP A 7 2.88 -4.09 9.41
N ALA A 8 3.25 -5.14 10.16
CA ALA A 8 4.12 -6.23 9.73
C ALA A 8 3.54 -7.01 8.55
N ASN A 9 2.22 -7.28 8.52
CA ASN A 9 1.63 -8.05 7.41
C ASN A 9 1.76 -7.32 6.05
N ILE A 10 1.73 -5.98 6.08
CA ILE A 10 1.94 -5.12 4.92
C ILE A 10 3.41 -5.16 4.49
N LEU A 11 4.31 -4.93 5.45
CA LEU A 11 5.76 -4.95 5.22
C LEU A 11 6.30 -6.35 4.93
N TYR A 12 5.55 -7.42 5.19
CA TYR A 12 5.91 -8.79 4.81
C TYR A 12 5.61 -9.10 3.34
N SER A 13 4.56 -8.49 2.78
CA SER A 13 4.19 -8.68 1.37
C SER A 13 5.13 -7.92 0.44
N ARG A 14 5.84 -8.62 -0.43
CA ARG A 14 6.74 -7.98 -1.40
C ARG A 14 5.97 -7.09 -2.36
N THR A 15 4.86 -7.59 -2.89
CA THR A 15 4.03 -6.82 -3.82
C THR A 15 3.60 -5.51 -3.18
N ILE A 16 3.06 -5.53 -1.96
CA ILE A 16 2.57 -4.30 -1.31
C ILE A 16 3.72 -3.32 -1.04
N ARG A 17 4.91 -3.80 -0.61
CA ARG A 17 6.10 -2.94 -0.45
C ARG A 17 6.56 -2.29 -1.75
N ASP A 18 6.63 -3.05 -2.84
CA ASP A 18 7.05 -2.54 -4.15
C ASP A 18 6.10 -1.38 -4.58
N TRP A 19 4.79 -1.55 -4.38
CA TRP A 19 3.79 -0.50 -4.68
C TRP A 19 3.82 0.69 -3.70
N LEU A 20 4.04 0.46 -2.40
CA LEU A 20 4.25 1.54 -1.43
C LEU A 20 5.45 2.40 -1.83
N PHE A 21 6.54 1.78 -2.24
CA PHE A 21 7.73 2.48 -2.74
C PHE A 21 7.44 3.26 -4.03
N ALA A 22 6.73 2.66 -4.98
CA ALA A 22 6.37 3.32 -6.23
C ALA A 22 5.47 4.55 -6.00
N LEU A 23 4.56 4.49 -5.03
CA LEU A 23 3.68 5.60 -4.66
C LEU A 23 4.41 6.67 -3.84
N SER A 24 5.29 6.29 -2.90
CA SER A 24 6.02 7.22 -2.04
C SER A 24 7.12 7.99 -2.77
N THR A 25 7.70 7.41 -3.82
CA THR A 25 8.74 8.05 -4.65
C THR A 25 8.17 8.90 -5.80
N SER A 26 6.85 9.03 -5.87
CA SER A 26 6.20 9.93 -6.81
C SER A 26 6.60 11.39 -6.56
N LYS A 27 6.47 12.24 -7.58
CA LYS A 27 6.80 13.67 -7.44
C LYS A 27 5.83 14.41 -6.52
N ILE A 28 4.69 13.78 -6.20
CA ILE A 28 3.62 14.33 -5.38
C ILE A 28 3.62 13.54 -4.08
N GLN A 29 4.35 14.03 -3.08
CA GLN A 29 4.38 13.38 -1.78
C GLN A 29 3.05 13.66 -1.04
N MET A 30 2.21 12.63 -0.91
CA MET A 30 0.90 12.72 -0.24
C MET A 30 0.96 12.22 1.21
N PHE A 31 1.84 11.26 1.47
CA PHE A 31 1.97 10.57 2.75
C PHE A 31 3.44 10.30 3.09
N ASP A 32 3.68 10.06 4.37
CA ASP A 32 4.92 9.53 4.93
C ASP A 32 4.60 8.23 5.66
N LEU A 33 5.44 7.21 5.45
CA LEU A 33 5.29 5.90 6.07
C LEU A 33 6.09 5.83 7.36
N PHE A 34 5.49 5.31 8.42
CA PHE A 34 6.09 5.10 9.73
C PHE A 34 5.98 3.62 10.11
N SER A 35 6.96 3.10 10.84
CA SER A 35 6.89 1.75 11.42
C SER A 35 7.90 1.64 12.56
N SER A 36 7.84 0.58 13.35
CA SER A 36 8.71 0.38 14.53
C SER A 36 9.66 -0.81 14.38
N GLU A 37 10.66 -0.87 15.24
CA GLU A 37 11.56 -2.02 15.34
C GLU A 37 10.83 -3.31 15.74
N ASP A 38 9.77 -3.21 16.56
CA ASP A 38 8.96 -4.37 16.94
C ASP A 38 8.25 -4.96 15.71
N VAL A 39 7.65 -4.11 14.88
CA VAL A 39 7.06 -4.52 13.59
C VAL A 39 8.11 -5.18 12.70
N PHE A 40 9.34 -4.66 12.66
CA PHE A 40 10.41 -5.28 11.88
C PHE A 40 10.79 -6.66 12.43
N ALA A 41 10.81 -6.83 13.74
CA ALA A 41 11.05 -8.12 14.37
C ALA A 41 9.98 -9.14 13.98
N GLU A 42 8.71 -8.74 13.93
CA GLU A 42 7.61 -9.58 13.46
C GLU A 42 7.77 -9.97 11.98
N VAL A 43 8.09 -9.01 11.10
CA VAL A 43 8.38 -9.28 9.68
C VAL A 43 9.49 -10.30 9.54
N VAL A 44 10.61 -10.13 10.26
CA VAL A 44 11.76 -11.04 10.24
C VAL A 44 11.36 -12.43 10.73
N TYR A 45 10.59 -12.51 11.83
CA TYR A 45 10.11 -13.77 12.38
C TYR A 45 9.28 -14.55 11.35
N HIS A 46 8.28 -13.90 10.73
CA HIS A 46 7.44 -14.54 9.72
C HIS A 46 8.21 -14.91 8.44
N TYR A 47 9.14 -14.06 8.01
CA TYR A 47 10.00 -14.33 6.86
C TYR A 47 10.91 -15.54 7.07
N ARG A 48 11.56 -15.62 8.23
CA ARG A 48 12.39 -16.78 8.61
C ARG A 48 11.57 -18.06 8.69
N ARG A 49 10.37 -17.99 9.27
CA ARG A 49 9.47 -19.15 9.40
C ARG A 49 9.05 -19.71 8.05
N SER A 50 8.71 -18.84 7.10
CA SER A 50 8.32 -19.22 5.74
C SER A 50 9.50 -19.61 4.85
N ASN A 51 10.71 -19.14 5.17
CA ASN A 51 11.91 -19.31 4.35
C ASN A 51 13.14 -19.77 5.16
N PRO A 52 13.11 -20.95 5.80
CA PRO A 52 14.13 -21.37 6.76
C PRO A 52 15.54 -21.55 6.17
N LYS A 53 15.65 -21.68 4.84
CA LYS A 53 16.94 -21.87 4.13
C LYS A 53 17.56 -20.58 3.60
N ARG A 54 16.86 -19.43 3.68
CA ARG A 54 17.41 -18.14 3.22
C ARG A 54 18.58 -17.72 4.09
N SER A 55 19.56 -17.09 3.48
CA SER A 55 20.79 -16.63 4.13
C SER A 55 20.53 -15.51 5.15
N GLY A 56 21.55 -15.17 5.95
CA GLY A 56 21.58 -13.94 6.76
C GLY A 56 21.38 -12.70 5.89
N ASP A 57 22.14 -12.63 4.81
CA ASP A 57 22.21 -11.47 3.90
C ASP A 57 20.88 -11.16 3.23
N GLU A 58 20.10 -12.18 2.85
CA GLU A 58 18.78 -11.98 2.25
C GLU A 58 17.78 -11.37 3.24
N VAL A 59 17.85 -11.74 4.52
CA VAL A 59 16.99 -11.16 5.56
C VAL A 59 17.42 -9.74 5.89
N ASN A 60 18.72 -9.49 5.98
CA ASN A 60 19.24 -8.13 6.17
C ASN A 60 18.87 -7.24 4.98
N GLY A 61 18.92 -7.76 3.76
CA GLY A 61 18.47 -7.07 2.56
C GLY A 61 17.00 -6.66 2.64
N LEU A 62 16.12 -7.55 3.08
CA LEU A 62 14.71 -7.23 3.31
C LEU A 62 14.52 -6.11 4.34
N VAL A 63 15.18 -6.21 5.50
CA VAL A 63 15.05 -5.21 6.57
C VAL A 63 15.60 -3.85 6.12
N ASN A 64 16.72 -3.82 5.39
CA ASN A 64 17.27 -2.58 4.85
C ASN A 64 16.31 -1.91 3.85
N GLN A 65 15.68 -2.69 2.97
CA GLN A 65 14.65 -2.16 2.05
C GLN A 65 13.46 -1.57 2.80
N ILE A 66 13.03 -2.21 3.89
CA ILE A 66 11.94 -1.68 4.73
C ILE A 66 12.37 -0.37 5.40
N ARG A 67 13.60 -0.29 5.94
CA ARG A 67 14.13 0.93 6.57
C ARG A 67 14.28 2.09 5.59
N GLU A 68 14.58 1.81 4.32
CA GLU A 68 14.62 2.83 3.27
C GLU A 68 13.22 3.33 2.91
N LEU A 69 12.18 2.52 3.12
CA LEU A 69 10.79 2.84 2.79
C LEU A 69 10.09 3.67 3.88
N VAL A 70 10.46 3.51 5.15
CA VAL A 70 9.70 4.07 6.29
C VAL A 70 10.58 4.90 7.23
N HIS A 71 9.96 5.87 7.90
CA HIS A 71 10.48 6.47 9.11
C HIS A 71 10.37 5.48 10.26
N VAL A 72 11.51 5.08 10.81
CA VAL A 72 11.54 4.18 11.97
C VAL A 72 11.28 4.99 13.24
N VAL A 73 10.22 4.63 13.97
CA VAL A 73 9.90 5.21 15.27
C VAL A 73 10.42 4.32 16.38
N ASP A 74 11.02 4.95 17.38
CA ASP A 74 11.70 4.29 18.50
C ASP A 74 11.13 4.70 19.88
N HIS A 75 10.18 5.64 19.91
CA HIS A 75 9.53 6.11 21.13
C HIS A 75 8.01 5.96 21.03
N TYR A 76 7.46 5.07 21.85
CA TYR A 76 6.03 4.92 22.14
C TYR A 76 5.81 4.24 23.49
N ASP A 77 4.72 4.57 24.17
CA ASP A 77 4.42 4.10 25.53
C ASP A 77 3.23 3.12 25.54
N CYS A 78 3.52 1.82 25.57
CA CYS A 78 2.50 0.77 25.63
C CYS A 78 1.76 0.73 26.98
N GLU A 79 2.37 1.15 28.08
CA GLU A 79 1.70 1.19 29.39
C GLU A 79 0.60 2.25 29.39
N ARG A 80 0.90 3.43 28.83
CA ARG A 80 -0.08 4.49 28.63
C ARG A 80 -1.17 4.08 27.64
N ALA A 81 -0.79 3.55 26.49
CA ALA A 81 -1.70 3.19 25.40
C ALA A 81 -2.66 2.02 25.77
N GLN A 82 -2.35 1.25 26.82
CA GLN A 82 -3.25 0.19 27.27
C GLN A 82 -4.61 0.73 27.76
N ALA A 83 -4.67 1.99 28.21
CA ALA A 83 -5.87 2.58 28.79
C ALA A 83 -7.03 2.74 27.78
N ASP A 84 -6.70 2.93 26.50
CA ASP A 84 -7.63 3.21 25.40
C ASP A 84 -7.49 2.25 24.21
N TYR A 85 -6.61 1.25 24.30
CA TYR A 85 -6.53 0.19 23.30
C TYR A 85 -7.78 -0.68 23.27
N MET A 86 -8.41 -0.76 22.08
CA MET A 86 -9.66 -1.50 21.86
C MET A 86 -9.50 -2.72 20.94
N GLY A 87 -8.27 -3.09 20.55
CA GLY A 87 -8.03 -4.19 19.63
C GLY A 87 -8.15 -5.57 20.29
N ALA A 88 -8.36 -6.60 19.46
CA ALA A 88 -8.69 -7.94 19.92
C ALA A 88 -7.50 -8.73 20.49
N ASP A 89 -6.29 -8.52 19.95
CA ASP A 89 -5.06 -9.18 20.42
C ASP A 89 -4.21 -8.21 21.24
N PRO A 90 -3.84 -8.53 22.48
CA PRO A 90 -2.89 -7.73 23.27
C PRO A 90 -1.51 -7.53 22.62
N ASN A 91 -1.08 -8.43 21.71
CA ASN A 91 0.19 -8.27 21.01
C ASN A 91 0.17 -7.08 20.03
N ASP A 92 -1.00 -6.71 19.51
CA ASP A 92 -1.13 -5.59 18.59
C ASP A 92 -1.15 -4.22 19.31
N LEU A 93 -1.15 -4.19 20.65
CA LEU A 93 -1.10 -2.97 21.47
C LEU A 93 0.03 -2.03 21.03
N HIS A 94 1.17 -2.59 20.64
CA HIS A 94 2.31 -1.80 20.20
C HIS A 94 2.06 -1.03 18.89
N LEU A 95 1.16 -1.51 18.02
CA LEU A 95 0.78 -0.81 16.78
C LEU A 95 -0.02 0.43 17.15
N HIS A 96 -0.96 0.28 18.08
CA HIS A 96 -1.76 1.38 18.61
C HIS A 96 -0.89 2.42 19.30
N ALA A 97 -0.03 1.99 20.23
CA ALA A 97 0.89 2.88 20.93
C ALA A 97 1.78 3.67 19.96
N ALA A 98 2.39 2.98 18.98
CA ALA A 98 3.28 3.61 18.02
C ALA A 98 2.53 4.57 17.08
N ALA A 99 1.33 4.21 16.61
CA ALA A 99 0.52 5.07 15.77
C ALA A 99 0.08 6.35 16.51
N VAL A 100 -0.41 6.23 17.75
CA VAL A 100 -0.86 7.36 18.56
C VAL A 100 0.30 8.29 18.92
N ASP A 101 1.40 7.75 19.44
CA ASP A 101 2.52 8.56 19.94
C ASP A 101 3.30 9.28 18.85
N ASN A 102 3.11 8.87 17.58
CA ASN A 102 3.74 9.47 16.41
C ASN A 102 2.75 10.23 15.53
N ASP A 103 1.55 10.55 16.04
CA ASP A 103 0.48 11.29 15.34
C ASP A 103 0.16 10.69 13.96
N CYS A 104 0.17 9.36 13.84
CA CYS A 104 -0.24 8.70 12.61
C CYS A 104 -1.76 8.78 12.50
N SER A 105 -2.25 9.28 11.37
CA SER A 105 -3.68 9.38 11.08
C SER A 105 -4.25 8.13 10.44
N VAL A 106 -3.38 7.23 9.95
CA VAL A 106 -3.75 5.95 9.35
C VAL A 106 -2.93 4.83 9.97
N LEU A 107 -3.60 3.74 10.34
CA LEU A 107 -2.98 2.43 10.55
C LEU A 107 -3.23 1.56 9.31
N LEU A 108 -2.17 1.28 8.56
CA LEU A 108 -2.20 0.46 7.35
C LEU A 108 -1.97 -1.00 7.71
N THR A 109 -3.02 -1.82 7.62
CA THR A 109 -3.00 -3.25 7.96
C THR A 109 -4.01 -4.05 7.13
N ASN A 110 -3.63 -5.26 6.72
CA ASN A 110 -4.57 -6.23 6.16
C ASN A 110 -5.14 -7.18 7.23
N ASP A 111 -4.78 -7.02 8.51
CA ASP A 111 -5.38 -7.82 9.58
C ASP A 111 -6.78 -7.34 9.93
N ARG A 112 -7.76 -7.93 9.22
CA ARG A 112 -9.18 -7.66 9.44
C ARG A 112 -9.68 -8.05 10.83
N LYS A 113 -8.91 -8.82 11.61
CA LYS A 113 -9.32 -9.27 12.95
C LYS A 113 -8.96 -8.26 14.03
N LEU A 114 -8.00 -7.37 13.78
CA LEU A 114 -7.48 -6.41 14.77
C LEU A 114 -8.60 -5.66 15.50
N TYR A 115 -9.59 -5.17 14.76
CA TYR A 115 -10.76 -4.46 15.29
C TYR A 115 -12.10 -5.10 14.88
N ALA A 116 -12.13 -6.40 14.55
CA ALA A 116 -13.35 -7.06 14.08
C ALA A 116 -14.50 -7.06 15.09
N SER A 117 -14.22 -6.82 16.38
CA SER A 117 -15.22 -6.75 17.44
C SER A 117 -15.82 -5.36 17.65
N LEU A 118 -15.30 -4.33 16.97
CA LEU A 118 -15.77 -2.96 17.12
C LEU A 118 -16.94 -2.68 16.16
N ASP A 119 -17.90 -1.88 16.62
CA ASP A 119 -18.91 -1.30 15.74
C ASP A 119 -18.40 -0.04 15.01
N GLU A 120 -19.17 0.47 14.05
CA GLU A 120 -18.80 1.66 13.27
C GLU A 120 -18.53 2.89 14.15
N SER A 121 -19.31 3.11 15.20
CA SER A 121 -19.12 4.26 16.10
C SER A 121 -17.84 4.13 16.92
N GLN A 122 -17.44 2.92 17.28
CA GLN A 122 -16.18 2.65 17.98
C GLN A 122 -14.99 2.79 17.05
N LEU A 123 -15.09 2.31 15.81
CA LEU A 123 -14.06 2.49 14.78
C LEU A 123 -13.84 3.97 14.46
N ASP A 124 -14.93 4.75 14.29
CA ASP A 124 -14.87 6.20 14.07
C ASP A 124 -14.29 6.97 15.26
N GLY A 125 -14.34 6.36 16.46
CA GLY A 125 -13.78 6.92 17.68
C GLY A 125 -12.29 6.66 17.85
N LEU A 126 -11.67 5.83 17.01
CA LEU A 126 -10.22 5.59 17.07
C LEU A 126 -9.43 6.86 16.69
N PRO A 127 -8.23 7.05 17.26
CA PRO A 127 -7.39 8.21 16.96
C PRO A 127 -6.82 8.23 15.53
N TYR A 128 -7.01 7.14 14.79
CA TYR A 128 -6.59 6.97 13.39
C TYR A 128 -7.62 6.13 12.63
N SER A 129 -7.64 6.29 11.31
CA SER A 129 -8.38 5.39 10.42
C SER A 129 -7.62 4.09 10.21
N VAL A 130 -8.32 2.97 10.21
CA VAL A 130 -7.75 1.65 9.89
C VAL A 130 -8.01 1.38 8.42
N CYS A 131 -6.96 1.19 7.64
CA CYS A 131 -7.06 1.06 6.19
C CYS A 131 -6.33 -0.20 5.70
N THR A 132 -6.93 -0.91 4.76
CA THR A 132 -6.25 -2.03 4.07
C THR A 132 -5.34 -1.49 2.97
N ALA A 133 -4.38 -2.29 2.51
CA ALA A 133 -3.56 -1.89 1.37
C ALA A 133 -4.38 -1.63 0.10
N ASP A 134 -5.43 -2.43 -0.14
CA ASP A 134 -6.30 -2.25 -1.31
C ASP A 134 -7.03 -0.91 -1.27
N ASP A 135 -7.61 -0.59 -0.11
CA ASP A 135 -8.36 0.65 0.09
C ASP A 135 -7.42 1.85 0.03
N PHE A 136 -6.29 1.81 0.72
CA PHE A 136 -5.31 2.89 0.74
C PHE A 136 -4.76 3.20 -0.66
N PHE A 137 -4.42 2.17 -1.44
CA PHE A 137 -3.96 2.37 -2.80
C PHE A 137 -5.05 2.89 -3.74
N CYS A 138 -6.30 2.45 -3.55
CA CYS A 138 -7.43 3.01 -4.29
C CYS A 138 -7.64 4.48 -3.95
N ASP A 139 -7.66 4.86 -2.68
CA ASP A 139 -7.85 6.24 -2.25
C ASP A 139 -6.78 7.16 -2.85
N LEU A 140 -5.52 6.72 -2.85
CA LEU A 140 -4.43 7.43 -3.52
C LEU A 140 -4.64 7.55 -5.04
N ALA A 141 -4.99 6.46 -5.71
CA ALA A 141 -5.23 6.45 -7.16
C ALA A 141 -6.43 7.31 -7.57
N GLU A 142 -7.50 7.29 -6.78
CA GLU A 142 -8.72 8.08 -6.97
C GLU A 142 -8.47 9.58 -6.70
N SER A 143 -7.61 9.90 -5.73
CA SER A 143 -7.21 11.28 -5.46
C SER A 143 -6.35 11.90 -6.57
N SER A 144 -5.58 11.08 -7.30
CA SER A 144 -4.68 11.54 -8.35
C SER A 144 -4.34 10.45 -9.36
N ALA A 145 -4.94 10.53 -10.54
CA ALA A 145 -4.57 9.66 -11.68
C ALA A 145 -3.10 9.83 -12.09
N VAL A 146 -2.50 11.00 -11.83
CA VAL A 146 -1.07 11.27 -12.07
C VAL A 146 -0.20 10.46 -11.10
N LEU A 147 -0.62 10.30 -9.85
CA LEU A 147 0.08 9.46 -8.87
C LEU A 147 0.05 7.99 -9.31
N LEU A 148 -1.12 7.50 -9.75
CA LEU A 148 -1.25 6.15 -10.32
C LEU A 148 -0.35 5.96 -11.55
N ASP A 149 -0.34 6.94 -12.48
CA ASP A 149 0.53 6.91 -13.66
C ASP A 149 2.02 6.79 -13.31
N GLN A 150 2.48 7.57 -12.33
CA GLN A 150 3.87 7.56 -11.87
C GLN A 150 4.23 6.22 -11.20
N ALA A 151 3.36 5.70 -10.33
CA ALA A 151 3.60 4.43 -9.66
C ALA A 151 3.63 3.25 -10.66
N VAL A 152 2.68 3.21 -11.60
CA VAL A 152 2.66 2.18 -12.67
C VAL A 152 3.92 2.29 -13.54
N THR A 153 4.35 3.50 -13.87
CA THR A 153 5.58 3.72 -14.65
C THR A 153 6.83 3.25 -13.88
N CYS A 154 6.89 3.53 -12.57
CA CYS A 154 7.97 3.06 -11.71
C CYS A 154 8.07 1.53 -11.71
N GLU A 155 6.95 0.83 -11.49
CA GLU A 155 6.88 -0.63 -11.52
C GLU A 155 7.28 -1.21 -12.89
N LEU A 156 6.76 -0.63 -13.99
CA LEU A 156 7.14 -1.06 -15.34
C LEU A 156 8.64 -0.91 -15.60
N GLN A 157 9.26 0.19 -15.17
CA GLN A 157 10.70 0.44 -15.33
C GLN A 157 11.54 -0.52 -14.48
N TYR A 158 11.12 -0.79 -13.25
CA TYR A 158 11.81 -1.75 -12.38
C TYR A 158 11.74 -3.17 -12.95
N TRP A 159 10.55 -3.63 -13.33
CA TRP A 159 10.35 -5.00 -13.80
C TRP A 159 10.86 -5.25 -15.22
N SER A 160 10.84 -4.27 -16.12
CA SER A 160 11.45 -4.42 -17.46
C SER A 160 12.97 -4.66 -17.38
N LYS A 161 13.66 -4.04 -16.42
CA LYS A 161 15.09 -4.29 -16.16
C LYS A 161 15.34 -5.67 -15.54
N LYS A 162 14.40 -6.17 -14.73
CA LYS A 162 14.52 -7.47 -14.02
C LYS A 162 14.09 -8.66 -14.87
N CYS A 163 13.13 -8.48 -15.76
CA CYS A 163 12.52 -9.52 -16.58
C CYS A 163 12.49 -9.05 -18.05
N PRO A 164 13.63 -9.14 -18.78
CA PRO A 164 13.72 -8.66 -20.17
C PRO A 164 12.75 -9.38 -21.11
N ASP A 165 12.40 -10.63 -20.79
CA ASP A 165 11.51 -11.48 -21.60
C ASP A 165 10.01 -11.19 -21.37
N GLY A 166 9.67 -10.28 -20.45
CA GLY A 166 8.30 -9.88 -20.19
C GLY A 166 8.08 -9.32 -18.78
N VAL A 167 7.31 -8.23 -18.70
CA VAL A 167 6.87 -7.67 -17.42
C VAL A 167 5.88 -8.64 -16.75
N PRO A 168 5.97 -8.86 -15.43
CA PRO A 168 4.99 -9.66 -14.71
C PRO A 168 3.56 -9.15 -14.83
N ASP A 169 2.59 -10.05 -14.66
CA ASP A 169 1.19 -9.66 -14.51
C ASP A 169 0.99 -8.96 -13.15
N PHE A 170 0.98 -7.63 -13.18
CA PHE A 170 0.79 -6.81 -11.98
C PHE A 170 -0.60 -7.00 -11.37
N ALA A 171 -1.63 -7.18 -12.20
CA ALA A 171 -3.00 -7.35 -11.71
C ALA A 171 -3.16 -8.67 -10.93
N ASP A 172 -2.61 -9.77 -11.45
CA ASP A 172 -2.60 -11.06 -10.74
C ASP A 172 -1.80 -10.98 -9.44
N ARG A 173 -0.63 -10.34 -9.46
CA ARG A 173 0.21 -10.18 -8.25
C ARG A 173 -0.47 -9.35 -7.17
N LEU A 174 -1.11 -8.25 -7.53
CA LEU A 174 -1.87 -7.40 -6.61
C LEU A 174 -3.09 -8.15 -6.07
N THR A 175 -3.83 -8.86 -6.92
CA THR A 175 -4.98 -9.68 -6.49
C THR A 175 -4.56 -10.74 -5.46
N ARG A 176 -3.44 -11.44 -5.69
CA ARG A 176 -2.88 -12.42 -4.74
C ARG A 176 -2.33 -11.79 -3.46
N ALA A 177 -1.98 -10.51 -3.51
CA ALA A 177 -1.59 -9.71 -2.36
C ALA A 177 -2.80 -9.04 -1.69
N GLU A 178 -4.03 -9.52 -1.96
CA GLU A 178 -5.28 -9.03 -1.39
C GLU A 178 -5.59 -7.57 -1.76
N CYS A 179 -5.10 -7.11 -2.92
CA CYS A 179 -5.37 -5.79 -3.49
C CYS A 179 -6.16 -5.84 -4.83
N PRO A 180 -7.35 -6.48 -4.88
CA PRO A 180 -8.09 -6.66 -6.13
C PRO A 180 -8.66 -5.36 -6.73
N ARG A 181 -9.10 -4.38 -5.92
CA ARG A 181 -9.63 -3.11 -6.43
C ARG A 181 -8.52 -2.29 -7.05
N PHE A 182 -7.38 -2.18 -6.37
CA PHE A 182 -6.23 -1.49 -6.91
C PHE A 182 -5.65 -2.22 -8.13
N ALA A 183 -5.65 -3.56 -8.14
CA ALA A 183 -5.28 -4.34 -9.32
C ALA A 183 -6.11 -3.96 -10.56
N TYR A 184 -7.39 -3.66 -10.38
CA TYR A 184 -8.27 -3.24 -11.47
C TYR A 184 -7.88 -1.84 -12.00
N LEU A 185 -7.61 -0.89 -11.11
CA LEU A 185 -7.12 0.45 -11.49
C LEU A 185 -5.78 0.38 -12.24
N VAL A 186 -4.84 -0.45 -11.74
CA VAL A 186 -3.55 -0.69 -12.39
C VAL A 186 -3.74 -1.31 -13.78
N LYS A 187 -4.63 -2.29 -13.94
CA LYS A 187 -4.94 -2.90 -15.24
C LYS A 187 -5.44 -1.85 -16.25
N ARG A 188 -6.32 -0.96 -15.81
CA ARG A 188 -6.84 0.13 -16.65
C ARG A 188 -5.76 1.13 -17.02
N ALA A 189 -4.89 1.50 -16.09
CA ALA A 189 -3.73 2.35 -16.36
C ALA A 189 -2.76 1.70 -17.37
N LEU A 190 -2.52 0.39 -17.26
CA LEU A 190 -1.71 -0.35 -18.23
C LEU A 190 -2.33 -0.39 -19.62
N MET A 191 -3.66 -0.52 -19.73
CA MET A 191 -4.37 -0.40 -21.02
C MET A 191 -4.22 0.99 -21.63
N ARG A 192 -4.27 2.04 -20.80
CA ARG A 192 -4.01 3.40 -21.28
C ARG A 192 -2.58 3.54 -21.80
N LYS A 193 -1.60 3.00 -21.08
CA LYS A 193 -0.18 2.95 -21.46
C LYS A 193 0.10 2.11 -22.71
N SER A 194 -0.75 1.15 -23.05
CA SER A 194 -0.65 0.40 -24.31
C SER A 194 -1.33 1.10 -25.49
N GLY A 195 -1.85 2.33 -25.29
CA GLY A 195 -2.42 3.17 -26.33
C GLY A 195 -3.94 3.03 -26.52
N LEU A 196 -4.65 2.30 -25.65
CA LEU A 196 -6.12 2.29 -25.70
C LEU A 196 -6.65 3.67 -25.30
N SER A 197 -7.74 4.09 -25.97
CA SER A 197 -8.39 5.36 -25.66
C SER A 197 -9.10 5.31 -24.29
N PRO A 198 -9.14 6.41 -23.53
CA PRO A 198 -9.92 6.49 -22.29
C PRO A 198 -11.38 6.03 -22.44
N VAL A 199 -12.02 6.35 -23.57
CA VAL A 199 -13.42 5.97 -23.85
C VAL A 199 -13.56 4.46 -24.03
N ASP A 200 -12.63 3.81 -24.72
CA ASP A 200 -12.70 2.36 -24.93
C ASP A 200 -12.44 1.59 -23.63
N ILE A 201 -11.50 2.07 -22.82
CA ILE A 201 -11.20 1.49 -21.50
C ILE A 201 -12.42 1.61 -20.59
N SER A 202 -13.01 2.81 -20.47
CA SER A 202 -14.17 3.03 -19.61
C SER A 202 -15.38 2.20 -20.04
N LYS A 203 -15.57 1.95 -21.35
CA LYS A 203 -16.62 1.07 -21.87
C LYS A 203 -16.37 -0.42 -21.61
N GLN A 204 -15.13 -0.89 -21.81
CA GLN A 204 -14.79 -2.32 -21.68
C GLN A 204 -14.57 -2.74 -20.22
N PHE A 205 -14.09 -1.81 -19.40
CA PHE A 205 -13.72 -2.01 -18.00
C PHE A 205 -14.27 -0.85 -17.14
N PRO A 206 -15.60 -0.70 -17.02
CA PRO A 206 -16.21 0.38 -16.24
C PRO A 206 -15.85 0.28 -14.75
N LEU A 207 -15.82 1.41 -14.04
CA LEU A 207 -15.71 1.42 -12.57
C LEU A 207 -17.05 1.01 -11.94
N GLY A 208 -17.01 0.09 -10.98
CA GLY A 208 -18.16 -0.34 -10.19
C GLY A 208 -18.46 0.57 -8.99
N GLU A 209 -19.50 0.27 -8.23
CA GLU A 209 -19.94 1.06 -7.06
C GLU A 209 -18.93 1.05 -5.91
N GLU A 210 -17.97 0.12 -5.93
CA GLU A 210 -16.84 0.06 -5.02
C GLU A 210 -15.84 1.21 -5.20
N TYR A 211 -15.94 2.04 -6.25
CA TYR A 211 -15.14 3.27 -6.43
C TYR A 211 -15.99 4.50 -6.17
N SER A 212 -15.36 5.61 -5.75
CA SER A 212 -16.09 6.83 -5.40
C SER A 212 -16.94 7.35 -6.56
N SER A 213 -18.07 7.99 -6.22
CA SER A 213 -18.95 8.61 -7.22
C SER A 213 -18.22 9.64 -8.06
N THR A 214 -17.30 10.40 -7.46
CA THR A 214 -16.46 11.39 -8.14
C THR A 214 -15.55 10.72 -9.17
N THR A 215 -14.79 9.68 -8.80
CA THR A 215 -13.94 8.97 -9.76
C THR A 215 -14.76 8.37 -10.90
N ARG A 216 -15.95 7.84 -10.62
CA ARG A 216 -16.86 7.33 -11.65
C ARG A 216 -17.38 8.41 -12.60
N GLU A 217 -17.68 9.60 -12.08
CA GLU A 217 -18.15 10.74 -12.88
C GLU A 217 -17.04 11.27 -13.80
N TYR A 218 -15.80 11.36 -13.31
CA TYR A 218 -14.64 11.90 -14.03
C TYR A 218 -13.72 10.82 -14.61
N ASP A 219 -14.23 9.60 -14.81
CA ASP A 219 -13.44 8.42 -15.14
C ASP A 219 -12.60 8.58 -16.42
N ILE A 220 -13.22 9.14 -17.46
CA ILE A 220 -12.57 9.38 -18.76
C ILE A 220 -11.45 10.42 -18.61
N ASP A 221 -11.65 11.47 -17.81
CA ASP A 221 -10.67 12.52 -17.58
C ASP A 221 -9.48 12.02 -16.75
N ALA A 222 -9.74 11.18 -15.75
CA ALA A 222 -8.72 10.48 -14.99
C ALA A 222 -7.84 9.61 -15.90
N LEU A 223 -8.45 8.77 -16.74
CA LEU A 223 -7.74 7.97 -17.74
C LEU A 223 -6.99 8.82 -18.77
N ALA A 224 -7.53 9.97 -19.17
CA ALA A 224 -6.86 10.89 -20.10
C ALA A 224 -5.62 11.55 -19.46
N SER A 225 -5.58 11.65 -18.14
CA SER A 225 -4.45 12.19 -17.37
C SER A 225 -3.30 11.19 -17.22
N ILE A 226 -3.54 9.91 -17.50
CA ILE A 226 -2.50 8.86 -17.53
C ILE A 226 -1.80 8.91 -18.89
N SER A 227 -0.47 8.94 -18.85
CA SER A 227 0.38 9.01 -20.04
C SER A 227 0.30 7.72 -20.85
N ASP A 228 0.11 7.82 -22.17
CA ASP A 228 0.32 6.70 -23.10
C ASP A 228 1.78 6.49 -23.50
N ASP A 229 2.65 7.46 -23.22
CA ASP A 229 4.07 7.30 -23.43
C ASP A 229 4.66 6.38 -22.35
N PHE A 230 5.01 5.16 -22.75
CA PHE A 230 6.05 4.41 -22.06
C PHE A 230 7.40 4.90 -22.59
N TYR A 231 8.08 5.77 -21.85
CA TYR A 231 9.52 5.96 -22.06
C TYR A 231 10.25 4.86 -21.29
N PRO A 232 10.73 3.79 -21.96
CA PRO A 232 11.80 3.00 -21.39
C PRO A 232 12.99 3.95 -21.29
N GLY A 233 13.25 4.45 -20.08
CA GLY A 233 14.40 5.31 -19.83
C GLY A 233 15.65 4.65 -20.41
N VAL A 234 16.37 5.43 -21.23
CA VAL A 234 17.70 5.14 -21.78
C VAL A 234 18.66 4.73 -20.67
#